data_AF-A0A224A7E2-F1
#
_entry.id   AF-A0A224A7E2-F1
#
_cell.length_a   1.000
_cell.length_b   1.000
_cell.length_c   1.000
_cell.angle_alpha   90.00
_cell.angle_beta   90.00
_cell.angle_gamma   90.00
#
_symmetry.space_group_name_H-M   'P 1'
#
loop_
_entity.id
_entity.type
_entity.pdbx_description
1 polymer ?
#
loop_
_entity_poly.entity_id
_entity_poly.type
_entity_poly.pdbx_seq_one_letter_code
_entity_poly.pdbx_strand_id
1 'polypeptide(L)'
;MRHGISKNSVKGRNLQAAYVDGLTLGNFFAFNQELNKMGDEALPFKIHPEHFIFAGVHGGQEVMKLIGEYGQPTYQKIFISLDAEKPVIPDADTKISMAGDTATLMSDPSLDIKMYGMHQFKMKKGRLRIKLGVFSPEAAPSEMVLGHHEHLAVEFFNSLAIAYQNKTFRGKLLNTLLKFKKFK
;
A
#
# COMPACT_ATOMS: atom_id res chain seq x y z
N MET A 1 6.91 17.64 -13.66
CA MET A 1 7.02 16.17 -13.76
C MET A 1 5.66 15.48 -13.69
N ARG A 2 4.99 15.43 -12.52
CA ARG A 2 3.70 14.72 -12.32
C ARG A 2 2.58 15.11 -13.30
N HIS A 3 2.43 16.40 -13.57
CA HIS A 3 1.50 16.91 -14.59
C HIS A 3 1.75 16.30 -15.98
N GLY A 4 3.02 16.17 -16.38
CA GLY A 4 3.38 15.58 -17.68
C GLY A 4 3.11 14.08 -17.77
N ILE A 5 3.41 13.34 -16.69
CA ILE A 5 3.15 11.89 -16.61
C ILE A 5 1.63 11.62 -16.62
N SER A 6 0.86 12.35 -15.81
CA SER A 6 -0.59 12.12 -15.70
C SER A 6 -1.33 12.51 -16.98
N LYS A 7 -1.01 13.66 -17.60
CA LYS A 7 -1.71 14.15 -18.80
C LYS A 7 -1.68 13.14 -19.96
N ASN A 8 -0.60 12.36 -20.07
CA ASN A 8 -0.36 11.44 -21.19
C ASN A 8 -0.64 9.97 -20.83
N SER A 9 -1.33 9.68 -19.73
CA SER A 9 -1.55 8.30 -19.26
C SER A 9 -3.03 7.96 -19.10
N VAL A 10 -3.37 6.69 -19.32
CA VAL A 10 -4.68 6.10 -18.97
C VAL A 10 -4.54 5.33 -17.64
N LYS A 11 -5.57 5.38 -16.79
CA LYS A 11 -5.60 4.63 -15.52
C LYS A 11 -5.63 3.12 -15.82
N GLY A 12 -4.84 2.34 -15.09
CA GLY A 12 -4.95 0.87 -15.08
C GLY A 12 -4.38 0.13 -16.28
N ARG A 13 -3.38 0.68 -16.98
CA ARG A 13 -2.61 -0.04 -18.00
C ARG A 13 -1.12 -0.06 -17.61
N ASN A 14 -0.51 -1.25 -17.67
CA ASN A 14 0.83 -1.67 -17.15
C ASN A 14 0.84 -2.21 -15.71
N LEU A 15 0.90 -3.55 -15.62
CA LEU A 15 0.78 -4.37 -14.41
C LEU A 15 2.17 -4.91 -14.00
N GLN A 16 2.58 -4.70 -12.75
CA GLN A 16 3.65 -5.50 -12.14
C GLN A 16 3.30 -5.86 -10.69
N ALA A 17 3.59 -7.11 -10.30
CA ALA A 17 3.26 -7.67 -8.99
C ALA A 17 4.52 -8.10 -8.25
N ALA A 18 4.59 -7.82 -6.96
CA ALA A 18 5.63 -8.26 -6.02
C ALA A 18 5.03 -9.14 -4.90
N TYR A 19 5.81 -10.01 -4.27
CA TYR A 19 5.33 -11.01 -3.29
C TYR A 19 6.20 -11.04 -2.03
N VAL A 20 5.59 -11.11 -0.84
CA VAL A 20 6.31 -11.24 0.46
C VAL A 20 5.56 -12.18 1.44
N ASP A 21 6.31 -13.02 2.17
CA ASP A 21 5.82 -14.02 3.17
C ASP A 21 6.35 -13.69 4.59
N GLY A 22 5.60 -13.94 5.70
CA GLY A 22 6.25 -13.98 7.04
C GLY A 22 5.46 -13.75 8.34
N LEU A 23 4.21 -13.28 8.35
CA LEU A 23 3.46 -12.92 9.59
C LEU A 23 2.11 -13.65 9.69
N THR A 24 1.16 -13.29 10.56
CA THR A 24 -0.27 -13.67 10.42
C THR A 24 -1.08 -12.46 9.99
N LEU A 25 -2.22 -12.66 9.31
CA LEU A 25 -3.03 -11.54 8.79
C LEU A 25 -3.55 -10.64 9.90
N GLY A 26 -4.04 -11.21 11.02
CA GLY A 26 -4.53 -10.41 12.13
C GLY A 26 -3.46 -9.55 12.81
N ASN A 27 -2.23 -10.05 12.94
CA ASN A 27 -1.12 -9.26 13.48
C ASN A 27 -0.75 -8.10 12.55
N PHE A 28 -0.70 -8.35 11.24
CA PHE A 28 -0.40 -7.32 10.26
C PHE A 28 -1.47 -6.21 10.24
N PHE A 29 -2.75 -6.57 10.33
CA PHE A 29 -3.84 -5.59 10.39
C PHE A 29 -3.84 -4.78 11.68
N ALA A 30 -3.53 -5.41 12.82
CA ALA A 30 -3.36 -4.66 14.07
C ALA A 30 -2.24 -3.63 13.95
N PHE A 31 -1.08 -4.03 13.41
CA PHE A 31 0.03 -3.11 13.13
C PHE A 31 -0.39 -1.97 12.18
N ASN A 32 -1.00 -2.29 11.05
CA ASN A 32 -1.40 -1.29 10.06
C ASN A 32 -2.44 -0.31 10.62
N GLN A 33 -3.32 -0.76 11.52
CA GLN A 33 -4.25 0.12 12.23
C GLN A 33 -3.53 1.10 13.16
N GLU A 34 -2.45 0.68 13.83
CA GLU A 34 -1.66 1.61 14.66
C GLU A 34 -0.81 2.57 13.81
N LEU A 35 -0.25 2.10 12.69
CA LEU A 35 0.47 2.95 11.74
C LEU A 35 -0.38 4.14 11.25
N ASN A 36 -1.69 3.93 11.06
CA ASN A 36 -2.60 4.96 10.57
C ASN A 36 -3.14 5.91 11.66
N LYS A 37 -2.89 5.64 12.95
CA LYS A 37 -3.43 6.45 14.06
C LYS A 37 -2.60 7.69 14.42
N MET A 38 -1.54 7.99 13.68
CA MET A 38 -0.62 9.11 13.96
C MET A 38 -0.05 9.10 15.39
N GLY A 39 0.10 7.91 16.01
CA GLY A 39 0.56 7.79 17.40
C GLY A 39 2.09 7.74 17.57
N ASP A 40 2.83 7.29 16.55
CA ASP A 40 4.30 7.31 16.48
C ASP A 40 4.69 7.92 15.14
N GLU A 41 5.00 9.21 15.12
CA GLU A 41 5.38 9.96 13.92
C GLU A 41 6.67 9.41 13.27
N ALA A 42 7.51 8.71 14.02
CA ALA A 42 8.72 8.09 13.49
C ALA A 42 8.46 6.72 12.86
N LEU A 43 7.32 6.08 13.12
CA LEU A 43 7.02 4.74 12.61
C LEU A 43 7.00 4.66 11.06
N PRO A 44 6.40 5.61 10.33
CA PRO A 44 6.49 5.66 8.87
C PRO A 44 7.94 5.74 8.35
N PHE A 45 8.82 6.48 9.02
CA PHE A 45 10.24 6.58 8.66
C PHE A 45 10.99 5.28 8.96
N LYS A 46 10.63 4.56 10.04
CA LYS A 46 11.22 3.25 10.38
C LYS A 46 10.85 2.16 9.37
N ILE A 47 9.67 2.23 8.74
CA ILE A 47 9.29 1.28 7.68
C ILE A 47 9.98 1.62 6.35
N HIS A 48 10.14 2.91 6.02
CA HIS A 48 10.91 3.35 4.87
C HIS A 48 11.44 4.78 5.08
N PRO A 49 12.75 5.04 4.93
CA PRO A 49 13.33 6.37 5.18
C PRO A 49 12.84 7.44 4.20
N GLU A 50 12.26 7.04 3.07
CA GLU A 50 11.64 7.95 2.10
C GLU A 50 10.22 8.38 2.45
N HIS A 51 9.67 7.97 3.59
CA HIS A 51 8.41 8.49 4.11
C HIS A 51 8.65 9.76 4.91
N PHE A 52 8.44 10.92 4.27
CA PHE A 52 8.62 12.23 4.89
C PHE A 52 7.36 12.71 5.61
N ILE A 53 6.19 12.39 5.06
CA ILE A 53 4.87 12.64 5.67
C ILE A 53 4.05 11.37 5.52
N PHE A 54 3.37 10.95 6.58
CA PHE A 54 2.41 9.86 6.55
C PHE A 54 1.35 10.09 7.63
N ALA A 55 0.12 10.34 7.20
CA ALA A 55 -1.02 10.56 8.08
C ALA A 55 -2.24 9.78 7.58
N GLY A 56 -2.88 9.01 8.47
CA GLY A 56 -4.21 8.47 8.21
C GLY A 56 -5.23 9.60 8.33
N VAL A 57 -6.01 9.83 7.27
CA VAL A 57 -7.05 10.87 7.22
C VAL A 57 -8.40 10.25 6.87
N HIS A 58 -9.49 11.00 7.05
CA HIS A 58 -10.81 10.49 6.66
C HIS A 58 -10.83 10.12 5.17
N GLY A 59 -11.17 8.86 4.88
CA GLY A 59 -11.25 8.32 3.52
C GLY A 59 -9.91 7.91 2.88
N GLY A 60 -8.78 7.97 3.59
CA GLY A 60 -7.50 7.63 2.98
C GLY A 60 -6.25 8.00 3.77
N GLN A 61 -5.20 8.36 3.06
CA GLN A 61 -3.88 8.68 3.61
C GLN A 61 -3.30 9.92 2.94
N GLU A 62 -2.65 10.79 3.71
CA GLU A 62 -1.78 11.85 3.20
C GLU A 62 -0.33 11.38 3.32
N VAL A 63 0.39 11.38 2.20
CA VAL A 63 1.72 10.80 2.12
C VAL A 63 2.62 11.70 1.29
N MET A 64 3.79 12.06 1.82
CA MET A 64 4.89 12.61 1.04
C MET A 64 6.02 11.59 1.01
N LYS A 65 6.33 11.11 -0.20
CA LYS A 65 7.43 10.15 -0.39
C LYS A 65 8.09 10.26 -1.74
N LEU A 66 9.31 9.73 -1.85
CA LEU A 66 9.87 9.41 -3.15
C LEU A 66 9.08 8.23 -3.74
N ILE A 67 8.77 8.33 -5.04
CA ILE A 67 8.13 7.25 -5.78
C ILE A 67 9.22 6.67 -6.66
N GLY A 68 9.80 5.59 -6.17
CA GLY A 68 10.85 4.84 -6.85
C GLY A 68 12.12 5.62 -7.08
N GLU A 69 12.55 6.38 -6.06
CA GLU A 69 13.78 7.19 -6.09
C GLU A 69 13.84 8.18 -7.27
N TYR A 70 12.72 8.41 -7.96
CA TYR A 70 12.68 9.14 -9.21
C TYR A 70 12.29 10.59 -8.96
N GLY A 71 13.27 11.49 -9.15
CA GLY A 71 13.06 12.92 -9.10
C GLY A 71 12.85 13.45 -7.68
N GLN A 72 11.75 14.18 -7.46
CA GLN A 72 11.48 14.86 -6.20
C GLN A 72 10.35 14.16 -5.42
N PRO A 73 10.31 14.29 -4.08
CA PRO A 73 9.22 13.76 -3.27
C PRO A 73 7.85 14.23 -3.79
N THR A 74 6.90 13.31 -3.82
CA THR A 74 5.53 13.59 -4.25
C THR A 74 4.64 13.66 -3.01
N TYR A 75 4.04 14.82 -2.76
CA TYR A 75 3.04 14.98 -1.72
C TYR A 75 1.64 14.76 -2.29
N GLN A 76 0.98 13.71 -1.80
CA GLN A 76 -0.26 13.20 -2.36
C GLN A 76 -1.24 12.79 -1.28
N LYS A 77 -2.53 12.82 -1.65
CA LYS A 77 -3.60 12.17 -0.91
C LYS A 77 -4.05 10.93 -1.64
N ILE A 78 -3.96 9.77 -0.98
CA ILE A 78 -4.42 8.48 -1.49
C ILE A 78 -5.79 8.21 -0.90
N PHE A 79 -6.78 7.98 -1.76
CA PHE A 79 -8.12 7.57 -1.36
C PHE A 79 -8.22 6.05 -1.37
N ILE A 80 -8.76 5.47 -0.30
CA ILE A 80 -8.91 4.02 -0.15
C ILE A 80 -10.41 3.71 -0.10
N SER A 81 -10.87 2.89 -1.03
CA SER A 81 -12.26 2.42 -1.09
C SER A 81 -12.31 0.90 -1.16
N LEU A 82 -13.28 0.29 -0.47
CA LEU A 82 -13.53 -1.16 -0.58
C LEU A 82 -14.09 -1.53 -1.95
N ASP A 83 -14.80 -0.59 -2.57
CA ASP A 83 -15.43 -0.72 -3.88
C ASP A 83 -14.55 -0.20 -5.02
N ALA A 84 -13.29 0.15 -4.72
CA ALA A 84 -12.33 0.57 -5.73
C ALA A 84 -12.19 -0.51 -6.83
N GLU A 85 -12.12 -0.05 -8.07
CA GLU A 85 -11.89 -0.92 -9.23
C GLU A 85 -10.57 -1.68 -9.04
N LYS A 86 -10.66 -3.01 -9.13
CA LYS A 86 -9.50 -3.88 -8.99
C LYS A 86 -8.92 -4.12 -10.39
N PRO A 87 -7.70 -3.64 -10.68
CA PRO A 87 -7.11 -3.71 -12.01
C PRO A 87 -6.71 -5.14 -12.40
N VAL A 88 -6.61 -6.03 -11.41
CA VAL A 88 -6.44 -7.47 -11.61
C VAL A 88 -7.46 -8.23 -10.80
N ILE A 89 -7.91 -9.34 -11.36
CA ILE A 89 -8.76 -10.29 -10.65
C ILE A 89 -7.94 -10.83 -9.46
N PRO A 90 -8.45 -10.73 -8.21
CA PRO A 90 -7.78 -11.34 -7.07
C PRO A 90 -7.59 -12.84 -7.28
N ASP A 91 -6.45 -13.36 -6.83
CA ASP A 91 -6.18 -14.79 -6.86
C ASP A 91 -7.26 -15.55 -6.05
N ALA A 92 -7.60 -16.77 -6.47
CA ALA A 92 -8.70 -17.53 -5.84
C ALA A 92 -8.50 -17.81 -4.34
N ASP A 93 -7.25 -17.80 -3.85
CA ASP A 93 -6.89 -17.98 -2.44
C ASP A 93 -6.75 -16.65 -1.66
N THR A 94 -7.06 -15.52 -2.28
CA THR A 94 -7.07 -14.20 -1.64
C THR A 94 -8.18 -14.12 -0.61
N LYS A 95 -7.80 -13.74 0.61
CA LYS A 95 -8.71 -13.60 1.75
C LYS A 95 -9.31 -12.20 1.82
N ILE A 96 -8.48 -11.20 1.54
CA ILE A 96 -8.84 -9.78 1.50
C ILE A 96 -8.06 -9.15 0.35
N SER A 97 -8.73 -8.35 -0.48
CA SER A 97 -8.08 -7.50 -1.47
C SER A 97 -8.41 -6.05 -1.17
N MET A 98 -7.39 -5.21 -1.09
CA MET A 98 -7.52 -3.77 -0.92
C MET A 98 -6.91 -3.09 -2.15
N ALA A 99 -7.62 -2.12 -2.73
CA ALA A 99 -7.11 -1.27 -3.79
C ALA A 99 -7.24 0.20 -3.38
N GLY A 100 -6.28 1.01 -3.77
CA GLY A 100 -6.46 2.46 -3.81
C GLY A 100 -7.47 2.81 -4.91
N ASP A 101 -8.32 3.80 -4.65
CA ASP A 101 -9.26 4.31 -5.65
C ASP A 101 -8.55 5.34 -6.53
N THR A 102 -8.20 6.48 -5.94
CA THR A 102 -7.62 7.63 -6.63
C THR A 102 -6.48 8.20 -5.78
N ALA A 103 -5.50 8.85 -6.40
CA ALA A 103 -4.49 9.61 -5.67
C ALA A 103 -4.32 10.99 -6.30
N THR A 104 -4.41 12.05 -5.51
CA THR A 104 -4.30 13.43 -6.00
C THR A 104 -3.07 14.13 -5.45
N LEU A 105 -2.51 15.08 -6.18
CA LEU A 105 -1.47 15.94 -5.61
C LEU A 105 -2.06 16.87 -4.55
N MET A 106 -1.32 17.09 -3.47
CA MET A 106 -1.74 18.06 -2.46
C MET A 106 -1.67 19.51 -2.96
N SER A 107 -0.73 19.80 -3.88
CA SER A 107 -0.60 21.13 -4.49
C SER A 107 -1.66 21.40 -5.57
N ASP A 108 -2.27 20.36 -6.12
CA ASP A 108 -3.36 20.45 -7.10
C ASP A 108 -4.32 19.26 -6.90
N PRO A 109 -5.32 19.41 -6.02
CA PRO A 109 -6.27 18.35 -5.71
C PRO A 109 -7.14 17.91 -6.90
N SER A 110 -7.16 18.69 -7.99
CA SER A 110 -7.87 18.31 -9.23
C SER A 110 -7.08 17.32 -10.10
N LEU A 111 -5.77 17.20 -9.86
CA LEU A 111 -4.90 16.30 -10.61
C LEU A 111 -4.85 14.92 -9.97
N ASP A 112 -5.55 13.95 -10.56
CA ASP A 112 -5.29 12.53 -10.34
C ASP A 112 -3.90 12.16 -10.90
N ILE A 113 -3.03 11.61 -10.06
CA ILE A 113 -1.70 11.14 -10.48
C ILE A 113 -1.75 9.79 -11.20
N LYS A 114 -2.93 9.15 -11.25
CA LYS A 114 -3.23 7.89 -11.96
C LYS A 114 -2.36 6.72 -11.51
N MET A 115 -1.90 6.77 -10.25
CA MET A 115 -1.12 5.72 -9.60
C MET A 115 -1.87 5.20 -8.39
N TYR A 116 -1.98 3.88 -8.25
CA TYR A 116 -2.68 3.27 -7.12
C TYR A 116 -2.09 1.90 -6.80
N GLY A 117 -2.16 1.51 -5.53
CA GLY A 117 -1.74 0.19 -5.06
C GLY A 117 -2.91 -0.80 -5.01
N MET A 118 -2.64 -2.08 -5.23
CA MET A 118 -3.54 -3.17 -4.89
C MET A 118 -2.79 -4.24 -4.12
N HIS A 119 -3.25 -4.56 -2.92
CA HIS A 119 -2.68 -5.56 -2.05
C HIS A 119 -3.66 -6.71 -1.85
N GLN A 120 -3.19 -7.94 -2.07
CA GLN A 120 -3.94 -9.16 -1.81
C GLN A 120 -3.34 -9.88 -0.61
N PHE A 121 -4.15 -10.05 0.42
CA PHE A 121 -3.78 -10.71 1.66
C PHE A 121 -4.30 -12.14 1.66
N LYS A 122 -3.40 -13.08 1.89
CA LYS A 122 -3.70 -14.52 1.85
C LYS A 122 -3.38 -15.16 3.19
N MET A 123 -4.15 -16.19 3.52
CA MET A 123 -3.91 -17.02 4.70
C MET A 123 -3.52 -18.43 4.26
N LYS A 124 -2.22 -18.79 4.39
CA LYS A 124 -1.72 -20.12 4.04
C LYS A 124 -1.11 -20.79 5.27
N LYS A 125 -1.68 -21.93 5.69
CA LYS A 125 -1.25 -22.71 6.86
C LYS A 125 -1.08 -21.85 8.13
N GLY A 126 -2.00 -20.91 8.36
CA GLY A 126 -1.96 -20.00 9.51
C GLY A 126 -0.95 -18.85 9.40
N ARG A 127 -0.26 -18.70 8.27
CA ARG A 127 0.66 -17.61 7.95
C ARG A 127 0.06 -16.66 6.90
N LEU A 128 0.54 -15.42 6.93
CA LEU A 128 0.26 -14.34 6.02
C LEU A 128 1.17 -14.47 4.81
N ARG A 129 0.57 -14.34 3.63
CA ARG A 129 1.26 -13.97 2.40
C ARG A 129 0.62 -12.71 1.86
N ILE A 130 1.44 -11.80 1.35
CA ILE A 130 0.96 -10.58 0.74
C ILE A 130 1.46 -10.55 -0.70
N LYS A 131 0.52 -10.38 -1.64
CA LYS A 131 0.83 -10.04 -3.03
C LYS A 131 0.57 -8.55 -3.18
N LEU A 132 1.63 -7.83 -3.51
CA LEU A 132 1.68 -6.39 -3.66
C LEU A 132 1.63 -6.05 -5.15
N GLY A 133 0.99 -4.95 -5.48
CA GLY A 133 1.00 -4.40 -6.83
C GLY A 133 0.88 -2.89 -6.74
N VAL A 134 1.63 -2.19 -7.58
CA VAL A 134 1.44 -0.77 -7.84
C VAL A 134 1.21 -0.60 -9.33
N PHE A 135 0.18 0.16 -9.65
CA PHE A 135 -0.29 0.41 -11.00
C PHE A 135 0.16 1.81 -11.35
N SER A 136 1.19 1.87 -12.18
CA SER A 136 1.80 3.13 -12.62
C SER A 136 1.10 3.64 -13.88
N PRO A 137 1.04 4.97 -14.07
CA PRO A 137 0.58 5.55 -15.32
C PRO A 137 1.43 5.05 -16.50
N GLU A 138 0.86 4.90 -17.69
CA GLU A 138 1.57 4.41 -18.88
C GLU A 138 2.83 5.21 -19.22
N ALA A 139 2.79 6.54 -19.05
CA ALA A 139 3.93 7.42 -19.29
C ALA A 139 4.94 7.46 -18.13
N ALA A 140 4.81 6.57 -17.13
CA ALA A 140 5.77 6.42 -16.05
C ALA A 140 7.14 5.97 -16.60
N PRO A 141 8.24 6.68 -16.28
CA PRO A 141 9.58 6.21 -16.58
C PRO A 141 9.85 4.84 -15.96
N SER A 142 10.55 3.96 -16.69
CA SER A 142 10.88 2.61 -16.22
C SER A 142 11.64 2.62 -14.90
N GLU A 143 12.52 3.61 -14.69
CA GLU A 143 13.29 3.79 -13.46
C GLU A 143 12.37 4.08 -12.27
N MET A 144 11.34 4.92 -12.46
CA MET A 144 10.34 5.20 -11.42
C MET A 144 9.56 3.93 -11.05
N VAL A 145 9.24 3.09 -12.04
CA VAL A 145 8.51 1.83 -11.81
C VAL A 145 9.40 0.84 -11.05
N LEU A 146 10.63 0.63 -11.50
CA LEU A 146 11.58 -0.30 -10.88
C LEU A 146 11.94 0.12 -9.46
N GLY A 147 12.30 1.39 -9.25
CA GLY A 147 12.60 1.89 -7.92
C GLY A 147 11.39 1.76 -6.98
N HIS A 148 10.16 1.88 -7.50
CA HIS A 148 8.99 1.76 -6.63
C HIS A 148 8.72 0.30 -6.20
N HIS A 149 9.16 -0.68 -6.99
CA HIS A 149 9.18 -2.07 -6.55
C HIS A 149 10.18 -2.30 -5.42
N GLU A 150 11.37 -1.71 -5.52
CA GLU A 150 12.39 -1.78 -4.47
C GLU A 150 11.89 -1.10 -3.18
N HIS A 151 11.32 0.09 -3.31
CA HIS A 151 10.65 0.81 -2.23
C HIS A 151 9.60 -0.06 -1.52
N LEU A 152 8.69 -0.68 -2.28
CA LEU A 152 7.67 -1.56 -1.71
C LEU A 152 8.27 -2.78 -1.00
N ALA A 153 9.33 -3.37 -1.55
CA ALA A 153 9.98 -4.52 -0.93
C ALA A 153 10.55 -4.15 0.45
N VAL A 154 11.24 -3.01 0.55
CA VAL A 154 11.79 -2.50 1.82
C VAL A 154 10.66 -2.12 2.78
N GLU A 155 9.66 -1.36 2.32
CA GLU A 155 8.53 -0.89 3.12
C GLU A 155 7.79 -2.06 3.78
N PHE A 156 7.45 -3.08 3.00
CA PHE A 156 6.70 -4.23 3.49
C PHE A 156 7.57 -5.17 4.33
N PHE A 157 8.85 -5.37 3.97
CA PHE A 157 9.75 -6.18 4.78
C PHE A 157 9.91 -5.60 6.19
N ASN A 158 10.19 -4.30 6.30
CA ASN A 158 10.32 -3.63 7.60
C ASN A 158 9.00 -3.63 8.36
N SER A 159 7.87 -3.35 7.69
CA SER A 159 6.55 -3.44 8.29
C SER A 159 6.25 -4.82 8.87
N LEU A 160 6.57 -5.89 8.14
CA LEU A 160 6.40 -7.27 8.59
C LEU A 160 7.31 -7.60 9.77
N ALA A 161 8.57 -7.16 9.75
CA ALA A 161 9.53 -7.37 10.83
C ALA A 161 9.05 -6.70 12.13
N ILE A 162 8.66 -5.42 12.05
CA ILE A 162 8.14 -4.66 13.20
C ILE A 162 6.85 -5.29 13.73
N ALA A 163 5.91 -5.63 12.86
CA ALA A 163 4.65 -6.27 13.25
C ALA A 163 4.86 -7.69 13.84
N TYR A 164 5.93 -8.40 13.44
CA TYR A 164 6.33 -9.67 14.03
C TYR A 164 6.93 -9.50 15.44
N GLN A 165 7.74 -8.46 15.65
CA GLN A 165 8.32 -8.14 16.95
C GLN A 165 7.25 -7.62 17.93
N ASN A 166 6.29 -6.84 17.43
CA ASN A 166 5.26 -6.16 18.23
C ASN A 166 3.89 -6.87 18.19
N LYS A 167 3.87 -8.20 18.24
CA LYS A 167 2.61 -8.96 18.23
C LYS A 167 1.75 -8.59 19.45
N THR A 168 0.48 -8.28 19.21
CA THR A 168 -0.45 -7.88 20.25
C THR A 168 -1.53 -8.93 20.49
N PHE A 169 -2.17 -8.87 21.66
CA PHE A 169 -3.37 -9.68 21.94
C PHE A 169 -4.52 -9.35 20.95
N ARG A 170 -4.68 -8.07 20.59
CA ARG A 170 -5.62 -7.62 19.56
C ARG A 170 -5.36 -8.29 18.21
N GLY A 171 -4.08 -8.42 17.80
CA GLY A 171 -3.70 -9.14 16.59
C GLY A 171 -4.12 -10.62 16.60
N LYS A 172 -4.00 -11.30 17.75
CA LYS A 172 -4.50 -12.68 17.93
C LYS A 172 -6.02 -12.75 17.77
N LEU A 173 -6.77 -11.85 18.40
CA LEU A 173 -8.23 -11.81 18.31
C LEU A 173 -8.70 -11.57 16.86
N LEU A 174 -8.11 -10.57 16.19
CA LEU A 174 -8.40 -10.29 14.77
C LEU A 174 -8.12 -11.52 13.91
N ASN A 175 -6.99 -12.20 14.10
CA ASN A 175 -6.65 -13.38 13.30
C ASN A 175 -7.68 -14.51 13.48
N THR A 176 -8.20 -14.72 14.69
CA THR A 176 -9.27 -15.68 14.96
C THR A 176 -10.53 -15.31 14.18
N LEU A 177 -10.98 -14.06 14.24
CA LEU A 177 -12.15 -13.59 13.48
C LEU A 177 -11.98 -13.78 11.96
N LEU A 178 -10.80 -13.45 11.44
CA LEU A 178 -10.48 -13.56 10.02
C LEU A 178 -10.46 -15.01 9.53
N LYS A 179 -10.14 -16.00 10.38
CA LYS A 179 -10.24 -17.42 9.97
C LYS A 179 -11.67 -17.80 9.58
N PHE A 180 -12.66 -17.33 10.34
CA PHE A 180 -14.06 -17.75 10.19
C PHE A 180 -14.87 -16.90 9.20
N LYS A 181 -14.47 -15.64 8.95
CA LYS A 181 -15.21 -14.73 8.06
C LYS A 181 -14.51 -14.57 6.71
N LYS A 182 -15.20 -14.81 5.59
CA LYS A 182 -14.74 -14.38 4.25
C LYS A 182 -15.20 -12.94 4.02
N PHE A 183 -14.30 -12.10 3.52
CA PHE A 183 -14.63 -10.75 3.05
C PHE A 183 -14.65 -10.83 1.53
N LYS A 184 -15.76 -10.38 0.93
CA LYS A 184 -15.87 -10.23 -0.52
C LYS A 184 -15.23 -8.91 -0.92
#